data_AF-A0A256J3Y6-F1
#
_entry.id   AF-A0A256J3Y6-F1
#
_cell.length_a   1.000
_cell.length_b   1.000
_cell.length_c   1.000
_cell.angle_alpha   90.00
_cell.angle_beta   90.00
_cell.angle_gamma   90.00
#
_symmetry.space_group_name_H-M   'P 1'
#
loop_
_entity.id
_entity.type
_entity.pdbx_description
1 polymer ?
#
loop_
_entity_poly.entity_id
_entity_poly.type
_entity_poly.pdbx_seq_one_letter_code
_entity_poly.pdbx_strand_id
1 'polypeptide(L)'
;MLEVHRTHQAKILNHGQVVESLDRHGWSASKLWNVANYYSREVWDETGEIPDHGDLKDELKTHNKYKGLHSQSSQRVLEELAEAFNSWYGSDDDRDNPPGYRKENYYDQQGRRVHEEHPRSTVTWKQ
;
A
#
# COMPACT_ATOMS: atom_id res chain seq x y z
N MET A 1 31.66 16.90 -6.54
CA MET A 1 30.27 16.58 -6.17
C MET A 1 29.74 15.65 -7.25
N LEU A 2 29.49 14.37 -6.93
CA LEU A 2 28.94 13.42 -7.90
C LEU A 2 27.45 13.75 -8.10
N GLU A 3 27.06 14.01 -9.35
CA GLU A 3 25.67 14.22 -9.72
C GLU A 3 24.96 12.85 -9.71
N VAL A 4 24.20 12.57 -8.65
CA VAL A 4 23.44 11.32 -8.52
C VAL A 4 22.03 11.56 -9.01
N HIS A 5 21.66 10.97 -10.15
CA HIS A 5 20.27 10.88 -10.57
C HIS A 5 19.55 9.83 -9.71
N ARG A 6 18.64 10.29 -8.83
CA ARG A 6 17.90 9.42 -7.89
C ARG A 6 16.59 8.88 -8.47
N THR A 7 16.04 9.53 -9.49
CA THR A 7 14.74 9.18 -10.06
C THR A 7 14.80 9.19 -11.57
N HIS A 8 14.33 8.10 -12.18
CA HIS A 8 14.16 8.00 -13.62
C HIS A 8 12.67 8.01 -13.94
N GLN A 9 12.28 8.90 -14.85
CA GLN A 9 10.94 8.90 -15.43
C GLN A 9 11.02 8.25 -16.81
N ALA A 10 10.19 7.24 -17.06
CA ALA A 10 10.14 6.53 -18.32
C ALA A 10 8.70 6.32 -18.78
N LYS A 11 8.51 6.17 -20.09
CA LYS A 11 7.21 5.85 -20.71
C LYS A 11 7.19 4.39 -21.15
N ILE A 12 6.13 3.68 -20.77
CA ILE A 12 5.90 2.31 -21.23
C ILE A 12 5.44 2.36 -22.69
N LEU A 13 6.27 1.85 -23.61
CA LEU A 13 5.99 1.89 -25.05
C LEU A 13 4.84 0.95 -25.45
N ASN A 14 4.72 -0.19 -24.78
CA ASN A 14 3.67 -1.19 -25.01
C ASN A 14 2.53 -1.11 -23.98
N HIS A 15 2.22 0.09 -23.47
CA HIS A 15 1.25 0.30 -22.39
C HIS A 15 -0.08 -0.43 -22.60
N GLY A 16 -0.65 -0.38 -23.82
CA GLY A 16 -1.92 -1.06 -24.13
C GLY A 16 -1.90 -2.58 -23.95
N GLN A 17 -0.73 -3.21 -23.97
CA GLN A 17 -0.57 -4.66 -23.75
C GLN A 17 -0.42 -5.02 -22.26
N VAL A 18 0.03 -4.08 -21.42
CA VAL A 18 0.43 -4.37 -20.03
C VAL A 18 -0.44 -3.69 -18.99
N VAL A 19 -1.25 -2.69 -19.38
CA VAL A 19 -2.03 -1.85 -18.46
C VAL A 19 -2.95 -2.67 -17.55
N GLU A 20 -3.68 -3.64 -18.08
CA GLU A 20 -4.61 -4.45 -17.28
C GLU A 20 -3.86 -5.24 -16.19
N SER A 21 -2.72 -5.83 -16.55
CA SER A 21 -1.87 -6.57 -15.60
C SER A 21 -1.29 -5.66 -14.54
N LEU A 22 -0.86 -4.44 -14.90
CA LEU A 22 -0.34 -3.44 -13.97
C LEU A 22 -1.43 -2.96 -13.01
N ASP A 23 -2.61 -2.64 -13.52
CA ASP A 23 -3.73 -2.16 -12.71
C ASP A 23 -4.21 -3.27 -11.75
N ARG A 24 -4.25 -4.53 -12.19
CA ARG A 24 -4.57 -5.68 -11.32
C ARG A 24 -3.54 -5.86 -10.20
N HIS A 25 -2.25 -5.68 -10.49
CA HIS A 25 -1.21 -5.73 -9.45
C HIS A 25 -1.34 -4.56 -8.46
N GLY A 26 -1.56 -3.35 -8.96
CA GLY A 26 -1.80 -2.17 -8.13
C GLY A 26 -3.02 -2.33 -7.21
N TRP A 27 -4.08 -2.96 -7.72
CA TRP A 27 -5.25 -3.32 -6.92
C TRP A 27 -4.92 -4.31 -5.81
N SER A 28 -4.21 -5.41 -6.13
CA SER A 28 -3.79 -6.41 -5.13
C SER A 28 -2.90 -5.81 -4.04
N ALA A 29 -1.95 -4.94 -4.41
CA ALA A 29 -1.10 -4.22 -3.46
C ALA A 29 -1.91 -3.28 -2.56
N SER A 30 -2.88 -2.55 -3.12
CA SER A 30 -3.78 -1.70 -2.34
C SER A 30 -4.65 -2.49 -1.37
N LYS A 31 -5.08 -3.70 -1.75
CA LYS A 31 -5.80 -4.60 -0.84
C LYS A 31 -4.92 -5.11 0.29
N LEU A 32 -3.66 -5.47 0.03
CA LEU A 32 -2.72 -5.86 1.09
C LEU A 32 -2.45 -4.69 2.03
N TRP A 33 -2.21 -3.48 1.50
CA TRP A 33 -2.08 -2.25 2.28
C TRP A 33 -3.27 -2.06 3.23
N ASN A 34 -4.50 -2.20 2.73
CA ASN A 34 -5.69 -1.99 3.54
C ASN A 34 -5.84 -3.03 4.67
N VAL A 35 -5.47 -4.29 4.41
CA VAL A 35 -5.47 -5.34 5.43
C VAL A 35 -4.42 -5.05 6.51
N ALA A 36 -3.20 -4.70 6.09
CA ALA A 36 -2.12 -4.38 7.01
C ALA A 36 -2.41 -3.10 7.82
N ASN A 37 -3.01 -2.09 7.19
CA ASN A 37 -3.39 -0.84 7.84
C ASN A 37 -4.52 -1.06 8.85
N TYR A 38 -5.50 -1.92 8.52
CA TYR A 38 -6.50 -2.34 9.50
C TYR A 38 -5.85 -2.95 10.74
N TYR A 39 -4.98 -3.96 10.56
CA TYR A 39 -4.26 -4.58 11.67
C TYR A 39 -3.41 -3.58 12.47
N SER A 40 -2.70 -2.69 11.78
CA SER A 40 -1.85 -1.67 12.43
C SER A 40 -2.67 -0.74 13.32
N ARG A 41 -3.88 -0.36 12.89
CA ARG A 41 -4.79 0.47 13.68
C ARG A 41 -5.32 -0.26 14.90
N GLU A 42 -5.68 -1.54 14.76
CA GLU A 42 -6.15 -2.33 15.91
C GLU A 42 -5.04 -2.46 16.97
N VAL A 43 -3.82 -2.80 16.56
CA VAL A 43 -2.66 -2.87 17.48
C VAL A 43 -2.41 -1.52 18.14
N TRP A 44 -2.44 -0.43 17.36
CA TRP A 44 -2.28 0.93 17.88
C TRP A 44 -3.37 1.29 18.91
N ASP A 45 -4.64 1.06 18.59
CA ASP A 45 -5.77 1.39 19.47
C ASP A 45 -5.74 0.56 20.77
N GLU A 46 -5.22 -0.67 20.71
CA GLU A 46 -5.08 -1.55 21.88
C GLU A 46 -3.84 -1.26 22.74
N THR A 47 -2.71 -0.91 22.13
CA THR A 47 -1.41 -0.91 22.81
C THR A 47 -0.71 0.45 22.83
N GLY A 48 -1.05 1.35 21.92
CA GLY A 48 -0.29 2.58 21.67
C GLY A 48 1.05 2.35 20.98
N GLU A 49 1.29 1.17 20.42
CA GLU A 49 2.53 0.83 19.69
C GLU A 49 2.24 0.60 18.20
N ILE A 50 3.20 0.93 17.34
CA ILE A 50 3.09 0.76 15.88
C ILE A 50 3.84 -0.52 15.49
N PRO A 51 3.16 -1.52 14.87
CA PRO A 51 3.84 -2.72 14.42
C PRO A 51 4.83 -2.39 13.32
N ASP A 52 6.02 -3.00 13.40
CA ASP A 52 7.03 -2.84 12.35
C ASP A 52 6.75 -3.77 11.15
N HIS A 53 7.53 -3.63 10.08
CA HIS A 53 7.37 -4.46 8.88
C HIS A 53 7.58 -5.98 9.14
N GLY A 54 8.36 -6.34 10.16
CA GLY A 54 8.59 -7.71 10.61
C GLY A 54 7.36 -8.28 11.30
N ASP A 55 6.77 -7.53 12.23
CA ASP A 55 5.50 -7.87 12.89
C ASP A 55 4.38 -8.05 11.87
N LEU A 56 4.23 -7.08 10.97
CA LEU A 56 3.24 -7.13 9.88
C LEU A 56 3.45 -8.35 8.98
N LYS A 57 4.70 -8.71 8.68
CA LYS A 57 5.02 -9.88 7.87
C LYS A 57 4.67 -11.16 8.60
N ASP A 58 4.99 -11.28 9.87
CA ASP A 58 4.72 -12.49 10.64
C ASP A 58 3.23 -12.74 10.82
N GLU A 59 2.46 -11.68 11.03
CA GLU A 59 1.00 -11.72 11.03
C GLU A 59 0.45 -12.12 9.65
N LEU A 60 0.87 -11.44 8.59
CA LEU A 60 0.19 -11.52 7.29
C LEU A 60 0.75 -12.56 6.33
N LYS A 61 1.89 -13.20 6.59
CA LYS A 61 2.52 -14.16 5.64
C LYS A 61 1.61 -15.31 5.23
N THR A 62 0.65 -15.69 6.07
CA THR A 62 -0.32 -16.75 5.77
C THR A 62 -1.58 -16.22 5.08
N HIS A 63 -1.83 -14.91 5.12
CA HIS A 63 -3.02 -14.25 4.64
C HIS A 63 -3.12 -14.28 3.11
N ASN A 64 -4.35 -14.44 2.59
CA ASN A 64 -4.60 -14.57 1.15
C ASN A 64 -4.14 -13.35 0.35
N LYS A 65 -4.24 -12.14 0.91
CA LYS A 65 -3.78 -10.91 0.22
C LYS A 65 -2.26 -10.81 0.15
N TYR A 66 -1.54 -11.34 1.14
CA TYR A 66 -0.08 -11.43 1.10
C TYR A 66 0.36 -12.45 0.06
N LYS A 67 -0.27 -13.63 0.03
CA LYS A 67 0.02 -14.70 -0.95
C LYS A 67 -0.44 -14.38 -2.37
N GLY A 68 -1.35 -13.43 -2.55
CA GLY A 68 -1.84 -12.98 -3.85
C GLY A 68 -0.84 -12.13 -4.63
N LEU A 69 0.28 -11.74 -4.00
CA LEU A 69 1.40 -11.04 -4.61
C LEU A 69 2.67 -11.88 -4.46
N HIS A 70 3.66 -11.60 -5.32
CA HIS A 70 5.00 -12.13 -5.11
C HIS A 70 5.55 -11.66 -3.76
N SER A 71 6.27 -12.52 -3.04
CA SER A 71 6.70 -12.26 -1.65
C SER A 71 7.44 -10.94 -1.47
N GLN A 72 8.28 -10.56 -2.45
CA GLN A 72 9.00 -9.28 -2.43
C GLN A 72 8.08 -8.07 -2.63
N SER A 73 7.05 -8.19 -3.48
CA SER A 73 6.02 -7.16 -3.60
C SER A 73 5.23 -7.03 -2.30
N SER A 74 4.85 -8.16 -1.69
CA SER A 74 4.11 -8.15 -0.43
C SER A 74 4.90 -7.49 0.68
N GLN A 75 6.18 -7.86 0.84
CA GLN A 75 7.07 -7.24 1.84
C GLN A 75 7.22 -5.75 1.62
N ARG A 76 7.42 -5.31 0.37
CA ARG A 76 7.54 -3.88 0.08
C ARG A 76 6.29 -3.09 0.45
N VAL A 77 5.10 -3.64 0.23
CA VAL A 77 3.83 -2.99 0.66
C VAL A 77 3.77 -2.84 2.18
N LEU A 78 4.25 -3.82 2.94
CA LEU A 78 4.28 -3.77 4.41
C LEU A 78 5.33 -2.77 4.90
N GLU A 79 6.52 -2.73 4.28
CA GLU A 79 7.56 -1.75 4.55
C GLU A 79 7.05 -0.32 4.31
N GLU A 80 6.39 -0.07 3.17
CA GLU A 80 5.81 1.25 2.88
C GLU A 80 4.78 1.68 3.93
N LEU A 81 3.99 0.73 4.44
CA LEU A 81 3.00 1.04 5.45
C LEU A 81 3.67 1.39 6.77
N ALA A 82 4.65 0.60 7.19
CA ALA A 82 5.44 0.85 8.40
C ALA A 82 6.18 2.19 8.31
N GLU A 83 6.78 2.51 7.16
CA GLU A 83 7.41 3.81 6.87
C GLU A 83 6.39 4.96 7.00
N ALA A 84 5.21 4.81 6.40
CA ALA A 84 4.17 5.84 6.44
C ALA A 84 3.62 6.07 7.86
N PHE A 85 3.42 5.00 8.64
CA PHE A 85 2.97 5.11 10.03
C PHE A 85 4.03 5.76 10.92
N ASN A 86 5.29 5.34 10.81
CA ASN A 86 6.38 5.94 11.57
C ASN A 86 6.59 7.42 11.21
N SER A 87 6.45 7.77 9.93
CA SER A 87 6.52 9.16 9.48
C SER A 87 5.40 10.01 10.06
N TRP A 88 4.19 9.48 10.16
CA TRP A 88 3.06 10.19 10.80
C TRP A 88 3.27 10.32 12.31
N TYR A 89 3.64 9.23 12.97
CA TYR A 89 3.81 9.19 14.43
C TYR A 89 4.93 10.11 14.93
N GLY A 90 6.01 10.23 14.16
CA GLY A 90 7.10 11.15 14.45
C GLY A 90 6.86 12.59 13.99
N SER A 91 5.68 12.92 13.44
CA SER A 91 5.36 14.27 13.01
C SER A 91 4.94 15.17 14.18
N ASP A 92 5.46 16.38 14.22
CA ASP A 92 5.07 17.43 15.17
C ASP A 92 3.90 18.29 14.64
N ASP A 93 3.42 18.05 13.42
CA ASP A 93 2.32 18.80 12.79
C ASP A 93 0.96 18.17 13.11
N ASP A 94 0.11 18.90 13.83
CA ASP A 94 -1.23 18.45 14.23
C ASP A 94 -2.22 18.26 13.05
N ARG A 95 -1.83 18.72 11.84
CA ARG A 95 -2.59 18.51 10.60
C ARG A 95 -2.27 17.18 9.93
N ASP A 96 -1.20 16.49 10.34
CA ASP A 96 -0.82 15.21 9.75
C ASP A 96 -1.73 14.07 10.20
N ASN A 97 -2.09 13.22 9.25
CA ASN A 97 -3.05 12.14 9.47
C ASN A 97 -2.37 10.77 9.36
N PRO A 98 -2.81 9.77 10.14
CA PRO A 98 -2.29 8.42 10.01
C PRO A 98 -2.56 7.89 8.61
N PRO A 99 -1.76 6.92 8.12
CA PRO A 99 -1.92 6.35 6.79
C PRO A 99 -3.38 5.94 6.52
N GLY A 100 -3.93 6.47 5.44
CA GLY A 100 -5.31 6.18 5.03
C GLY A 100 -5.46 4.82 4.35
N TYR A 101 -6.70 4.36 4.22
CA TYR A 101 -7.00 3.24 3.33
C TYR A 101 -6.81 3.68 1.87
N ARG A 102 -6.08 2.88 1.09
CA ARG A 102 -5.95 3.03 -0.36
C ARG A 102 -7.22 2.47 -1.01
N LYS A 103 -8.34 3.20 -0.96
CA LYS A 103 -9.59 2.90 -1.69
C LYS A 103 -10.44 4.17 -1.83
N GLU A 104 -11.11 4.31 -2.95
CA GLU A 104 -12.13 5.32 -3.19
C GLU A 104 -13.40 4.62 -3.67
N ASN A 105 -14.53 4.84 -2.99
CA ASN A 105 -15.81 4.23 -3.36
C ASN A 105 -16.67 5.28 -4.06
N TYR A 106 -17.21 4.92 -5.21
CA TYR A 106 -18.17 5.74 -5.95
C TYR A 106 -19.57 5.17 -5.76
N TYR A 107 -20.54 6.06 -5.61
CA TYR A 107 -21.94 5.74 -5.32
C TYR A 107 -22.85 6.33 -6.39
N ASP A 108 -23.95 5.63 -6.69
CA ASP A 108 -25.02 6.20 -7.52
C ASP A 108 -25.90 7.18 -6.74
N GLN A 109 -26.86 7.78 -7.44
CA GLN A 109 -27.83 8.72 -6.87
C GLN A 109 -28.73 8.08 -5.79
N GLN A 110 -28.76 6.75 -5.70
CA GLN A 110 -29.50 6.01 -4.68
C GLN A 110 -28.61 5.60 -3.51
N GLY A 111 -27.36 6.06 -3.46
CA GLY A 111 -26.40 5.76 -2.39
C GLY A 111 -25.85 4.33 -2.44
N ARG A 112 -26.01 3.60 -3.56
CA ARG A 112 -25.45 2.26 -3.73
C ARG A 112 -24.04 2.36 -4.30
N ARG A 113 -23.10 1.58 -3.76
CA ARG A 113 -21.72 1.55 -4.28
C ARG A 113 -21.71 0.93 -5.68
N VAL A 114 -21.21 1.69 -6.66
CA VAL A 114 -21.11 1.27 -8.07
C VAL A 114 -19.70 0.94 -8.51
N HIS A 115 -18.69 1.57 -7.91
CA HIS A 115 -17.31 1.39 -8.30
C HIS A 115 -16.37 1.58 -7.09
N GLU A 116 -15.22 0.92 -7.13
CA GLU A 116 -14.16 1.07 -6.14
C GLU A 116 -12.84 1.24 -6.91
N GLU A 117 -12.22 2.40 -6.76
CA GLU A 117 -10.89 2.67 -7.29
C GLU A 117 -9.84 2.49 -6.20
N HIS A 118 -8.65 2.15 -6.64
CA HIS A 118 -7.49 2.01 -5.77
C HIS A 118 -6.35 2.83 -6.39
N PRO A 119 -5.67 3.68 -5.60
CA PRO A 119 -4.51 4.39 -6.11
C PRO A 119 -3.45 3.39 -6.57
N ARG A 120 -2.69 3.74 -7.61
CA ARG A 120 -1.57 2.91 -8.05
C ARG A 120 -0.58 2.77 -6.89
N SER A 121 -0.41 1.53 -6.44
CA SER A 121 0.51 1.18 -5.36
C SER A 121 1.85 0.73 -5.94
N THR A 122 2.92 0.86 -5.15
CA THR A 122 4.22 0.32 -5.51
C THR A 122 4.14 -1.20 -5.60
N VAL A 123 4.71 -1.74 -6.68
CA VAL A 123 4.79 -3.18 -6.94
C VAL A 123 6.23 -3.46 -7.34
N THR A 124 6.80 -4.53 -6.79
CA THR A 124 8.17 -4.94 -7.06
C THR A 124 8.17 -6.26 -7.82
N TRP A 125 8.61 -6.22 -9.07
CA TRP A 125 8.81 -7.42 -9.88
C TRP A 125 10.19 -8.00 -9.65
N LYS A 126 10.30 -9.33 -9.78
CA LYS A 126 11.60 -10.01 -9.72
C LYS A 126 12.44 -9.57 -10.93
N GLN A 127 13.73 -9.34 -10.70
CA GLN A 127 14.72 -9.15 -11.75
C GLN A 127 15.08 -10.49 -12.41
#